data_AF-A0AA86QRR5-F1
#
_entry.id   AF-A0AA86QRR5-F1
#
_cell.length_a   1.000
_cell.length_b   1.000
_cell.length_c   1.000
_cell.angle_alpha   90.00
_cell.angle_beta   90.00
_cell.angle_gamma   90.00
#
_symmetry.space_group_name_H-M   'P 1'
#
loop_
_entity.id
_entity.type
_entity.pdbx_description
1 polymer ?
#
loop_
_entity_poly.entity_id
_entity_poly.type
_entity_poly.pdbx_seq_one_letter_code
_entity_poly.pdbx_strand_id
1 'polypeptide(L)'
;MFTQIQINKFERVLQKIIEYLTKTNISSNEVLYQTIQKLSLKERKGIWKQIGEKIGASAAEVHDYFFNTWQLQFYEDATVHKELLKDIYSYGRWNCFFLFTM
;
A
#
# COMPACT_ATOMS: atom_id res chain seq x y z
N MET A 1 8.42 8.72 -13.59
CA MET A 1 8.29 7.27 -13.90
C MET A 1 9.42 6.55 -13.19
N PHE A 2 9.10 5.57 -12.35
CA PHE A 2 10.10 4.86 -11.54
C PHE A 2 11.03 4.02 -12.44
N THR A 3 12.34 4.17 -12.29
CA THR A 3 13.34 3.39 -13.05
C THR A 3 13.62 2.05 -12.38
N GLN A 4 14.09 1.05 -13.13
CA GLN A 4 14.44 -0.27 -12.57
C GLN A 4 15.51 -0.19 -11.47
N ILE A 5 16.44 0.75 -11.59
CA ILE A 5 17.47 1.01 -10.57
C ILE A 5 16.84 1.52 -9.27
N GLN A 6 15.83 2.39 -9.37
CA GLN A 6 15.08 2.90 -8.21
C GLN A 6 14.24 1.80 -7.56
N ILE A 7 13.62 0.92 -8.34
CA ILE A 7 12.86 -0.24 -7.84
C ILE A 7 13.76 -1.14 -6.99
N ASN A 8 14.92 -1.53 -7.50
CA ASN A 8 15.85 -2.44 -6.79
C ASN A 8 16.42 -1.81 -5.50
N LYS A 9 16.49 -0.47 -5.44
CA LYS A 9 16.93 0.27 -4.26
C LYS A 9 15.80 0.51 -3.26
N PHE A 10 14.56 0.64 -3.74
CA PHE A 10 13.39 0.95 -2.92
C PHE A 10 13.22 -0.06 -1.78
N GLU A 11 13.17 -1.36 -2.10
CA GLU A 11 12.94 -2.41 -1.10
C GLU A 11 14.02 -2.42 -0.02
N ARG A 12 15.29 -2.32 -0.43
CA ARG A 12 16.44 -2.29 0.48
C ARG A 12 16.41 -1.07 1.39
N VAL A 13 16.01 0.09 0.87
CA VAL A 13 15.94 1.33 1.66
C VAL A 13 14.73 1.29 2.59
N LEU A 14 13.59 0.82 2.10
CA LEU A 14 12.38 0.64 2.90
C LEU A 14 12.65 -0.29 4.07
N GLN A 15 13.20 -1.48 3.83
CA GLN A 15 13.57 -2.44 4.88
C GLN A 15 14.44 -1.78 5.95
N LYS A 16 15.55 -1.12 5.56
CA LYS A 16 16.45 -0.47 6.52
C LYS A 16 15.76 0.60 7.38
N ILE A 17 14.87 1.39 6.80
CA ILE A 17 14.13 2.42 7.55
C ILE A 17 13.18 1.76 8.55
N ILE A 18 12.46 0.71 8.15
CA ILE A 18 11.54 0.03 9.06
C ILE A 18 12.29 -0.72 10.17
N GLU A 19 13.41 -1.38 9.85
CA GLU A 19 14.27 -2.02 10.85
C GLU A 19 14.80 -0.99 11.86
N TYR A 20 15.20 0.19 11.40
CA TYR A 20 15.64 1.28 12.27
C TYR A 20 14.51 1.79 13.19
N LEU A 21 13.30 1.97 12.66
CA LEU A 21 12.15 2.47 13.43
C LEU A 21 11.64 1.45 14.45
N THR A 22 11.61 0.16 14.08
CA THR A 22 11.01 -0.91 14.91
C THR A 22 12.02 -1.70 15.73
N LYS A 23 13.33 -1.47 15.53
CA LYS A 23 14.44 -2.23 16.14
C LYS A 23 14.32 -3.75 15.95
N THR A 24 13.59 -4.17 14.92
CA THR A 24 13.34 -5.57 14.58
C THR A 24 14.06 -5.89 13.29
N ASN A 25 14.69 -7.08 13.21
CA ASN A 25 15.27 -7.56 11.96
C ASN A 25 14.15 -8.14 11.09
N ILE A 26 14.02 -7.66 9.85
CA ILE A 26 12.94 -8.07 8.95
C ILE A 26 13.55 -8.95 7.86
N SER A 27 13.21 -10.25 7.90
CA SER A 27 13.75 -11.25 6.98
C SER A 27 12.89 -11.56 5.76
N SER A 28 11.63 -11.10 5.73
CA SER A 28 10.70 -11.33 4.61
C SER A 28 9.88 -10.09 4.28
N ASN A 29 9.48 -9.99 3.01
CA ASN A 29 8.70 -8.88 2.48
C ASN A 29 7.27 -8.84 3.05
N GLU A 30 6.69 -10.00 3.38
CA GLU A 30 5.38 -10.10 4.05
C GLU A 30 5.46 -9.48 5.45
N VAL A 31 6.51 -9.80 6.20
CA VAL A 31 6.75 -9.21 7.53
C VAL A 31 6.99 -7.71 7.41
N LEU A 32 7.72 -7.26 6.39
CA LEU A 32 7.93 -5.84 6.11
C LEU A 32 6.60 -5.11 5.88
N TYR A 33 5.75 -5.67 5.02
CA TYR A 33 4.43 -5.12 4.70
C TYR A 33 3.53 -5.04 5.93
N GLN A 34 3.42 -6.13 6.69
CA GLN A 34 2.63 -6.17 7.93
C GLN A 34 3.13 -5.17 8.97
N THR A 35 4.44 -4.96 9.05
CA THR A 35 5.03 -3.99 9.97
C THR A 35 4.68 -2.56 9.58
N ILE A 36 4.74 -2.23 8.28
CA ILE A 36 4.35 -0.90 7.78
C ILE A 36 2.88 -0.61 8.06
N GLN A 37 2.00 -1.61 7.93
CA GLN A 37 0.57 -1.45 8.23
C GLN A 37 0.30 -1.14 9.71
N LYS A 38 1.12 -1.68 10.62
CA LYS A 38 1.00 -1.47 12.06
C LYS A 38 1.55 -0.12 12.54
N LEU A 39 2.38 0.56 11.75
CA LEU A 39 2.93 1.87 12.12
C LEU A 39 1.82 2.91 12.23
N SER A 40 1.90 3.78 13.23
CA SER A 40 1.01 4.94 13.33
C SER A 40 1.28 5.97 12.21
N LEU A 41 0.32 6.85 11.95
CA LEU A 41 0.49 7.97 11.01
C LEU A 41 1.72 8.84 11.34
N LYS A 42 2.03 9.00 12.64
CA LYS A 42 3.18 9.76 13.11
C LYS A 42 4.50 9.09 12.74
N GLU A 43 4.58 7.76 12.85
CA GLU A 43 5.77 6.98 12.50
C GLU A 43 5.94 6.84 10.98
N ARG A 44 4.84 6.81 10.23
CA ARG A 44 4.87 6.82 8.76
C ARG A 44 5.26 8.18 8.17
N LYS A 45 5.12 9.25 8.94
CA LYS A 45 5.37 10.62 8.47
C LYS A 45 6.83 10.78 8.06
N GLY A 46 7.03 11.10 6.79
CA GLY A 46 8.36 11.39 6.24
C GLY A 46 9.14 10.17 5.76
N ILE A 47 8.62 8.95 5.89
CA ILE A 47 9.25 7.74 5.32
C ILE A 47 9.45 7.92 3.81
N TRP A 48 8.40 8.33 3.09
CA TRP A 48 8.45 8.52 1.64
C TRP A 48 9.45 9.59 1.21
N LYS A 49 9.60 10.64 2.01
CA LYS A 49 10.59 11.69 1.78
C LYS A 49 12.01 11.14 1.93
N GLN A 50 12.29 10.42 3.01
CA GLN A 50 13.60 9.82 3.26
C GLN A 50 13.98 8.78 2.21
N ILE A 51 13.02 7.97 1.76
CA ILE A 51 13.24 7.00 0.68
C ILE A 51 13.55 7.76 -0.62
N GLY A 52 12.75 8.77 -0.95
CA GLY A 52 12.94 9.61 -2.14
C GLY A 52 14.32 10.25 -2.21
N GLU A 53 14.79 10.82 -1.10
CA GLU A 53 16.14 11.38 -0.96
C GLU A 53 17.25 10.35 -1.24
N LYS A 54 17.05 9.09 -0.83
CA LYS A 54 18.05 8.02 -1.02
C LYS A 54 18.05 7.40 -2.41
N ILE A 55 16.93 7.42 -3.12
CA ILE A 55 16.81 6.84 -4.46
C ILE A 55 16.75 7.88 -5.59
N GLY A 56 16.76 9.17 -5.26
CA GLY A 56 16.66 10.26 -6.22
C GLY A 56 15.27 10.34 -6.86
N ALA A 57 14.21 10.16 -6.08
CA ALA A 57 12.82 10.28 -6.52
C ALA A 57 12.06 11.25 -5.61
N SER A 58 10.96 11.84 -6.10
CA SER A 58 10.11 12.66 -5.25
C SER A 58 9.33 11.80 -4.25
N ALA A 59 8.98 12.38 -3.10
CA ALA A 59 8.18 11.67 -2.08
C ALA A 59 6.83 11.21 -2.63
N ALA A 60 6.22 11.97 -3.55
CA ALA A 60 4.97 11.61 -4.21
C ALA A 60 5.14 10.38 -5.10
N GLU A 61 6.18 10.33 -5.94
CA GLU A 61 6.46 9.15 -6.78
C GLU A 61 6.71 7.89 -5.96
N VAL A 62 7.40 8.02 -4.82
CA VAL A 62 7.67 6.90 -3.91
C VAL A 62 6.38 6.40 -3.26
N HIS A 63 5.54 7.34 -2.79
CA HIS A 63 4.24 7.02 -2.23
C HIS A 63 3.36 6.29 -3.24
N ASP A 64 3.25 6.84 -4.45
CA ASP A 64 2.41 6.25 -5.50
C ASP A 64 2.92 4.88 -5.93
N TYR A 65 4.23 4.70 -6.03
CA TYR A 65 4.83 3.39 -6.32
C TYR A 65 4.51 2.37 -5.21
N PHE A 66 4.57 2.76 -3.94
CA PHE A 66 4.25 1.88 -2.83
C PHE A 66 2.79 1.40 -2.92
N PHE A 67 1.82 2.31 -3.02
CA PHE A 67 0.40 1.95 -2.99
C PHE A 67 -0.09 1.28 -4.29
N ASN A 68 0.37 1.74 -5.44
CA ASN A 68 -0.14 1.29 -6.74
C ASN A 68 0.64 0.12 -7.34
N THR A 69 1.79 -0.25 -6.79
CA THR A 69 2.63 -1.30 -7.39
C THR A 69 3.16 -2.26 -6.34
N TRP A 70 3.91 -1.78 -5.36
CA TRP A 70 4.59 -2.67 -4.41
C TRP A 70 3.61 -3.38 -3.46
N GLN A 71 2.68 -2.63 -2.88
CA GLN A 71 1.68 -3.16 -1.94
C GLN A 71 0.73 -4.18 -2.60
N LEU A 72 0.47 -4.05 -3.90
CA LEU A 72 -0.42 -4.96 -4.63
C LEU A 72 0.09 -6.40 -4.68
N GLN A 73 1.40 -6.61 -4.51
CA GLN A 73 2.04 -7.93 -4.48
C GLN A 73 1.57 -8.78 -3.29
N PHE A 74 1.03 -8.16 -2.24
CA PHE A 74 0.59 -8.83 -1.01
C PHE A 74 -0.93 -9.05 -0.95
N TYR A 75 -1.67 -8.57 -1.95
CA TYR A 75 -3.09 -8.87 -2.07
C TYR A 75 -3.26 -10.04 -3.03
N GLU A 76 -4.10 -11.00 -2.64
CA GLU A 76 -4.56 -12.02 -3.58
C GLU A 76 -5.28 -11.35 -4.74
N ASP A 77 -5.08 -11.88 -5.94
CA ASP A 77 -5.61 -11.34 -7.18
C ASP A 77 -7.12 -11.10 -7.03
N ALA A 78 -7.55 -9.83 -7.16
CA ALA A 78 -8.96 -9.44 -7.04
C ALA A 78 -9.86 -10.22 -8.02
N THR A 79 -9.28 -10.88 -9.01
CA THR A 79 -9.95 -11.82 -9.92
C THR A 79 -10.62 -12.98 -9.19
N VAL A 80 -10.10 -13.44 -8.04
CA VAL A 80 -10.73 -14.49 -7.21
C VAL A 80 -12.04 -14.00 -6.56
N HIS A 81 -12.16 -12.70 -6.29
CA HIS A 81 -13.33 -12.12 -5.64
C HIS A 81 -14.26 -11.35 -6.59
N LYS A 82 -13.95 -11.28 -7.89
CA LYS A 82 -14.83 -10.63 -8.88
C LYS A 82 -16.22 -11.30 -8.97
N GLU A 83 -16.30 -12.61 -8.75
CA GLU A 83 -17.58 -13.32 -8.71
C GLU A 83 -18.41 -12.93 -7.48
N LEU A 84 -17.78 -12.82 -6.30
CA LEU A 84 -18.42 -12.33 -5.07
C LEU A 84 -18.89 -10.87 -5.18
N LEU A 85 -18.12 -10.00 -5.86
CA LEU A 85 -18.50 -8.61 -6.09
C LEU A 85 -19.68 -8.48 -7.07
N LYS A 86 -19.81 -9.40 -8.03
CA LYS A 86 -20.95 -9.43 -8.97
C LYS A 86 -22.29 -9.62 -8.24
N ASP A 87 -22.31 -10.44 -7.20
CA ASP A 87 -23.51 -10.66 -6.38
C ASP A 87 -23.87 -9.44 -5.53
N ILE A 88 -22.89 -8.66 -5.07
CA ILE A 88 -23.16 -7.44 -4.31
C ILE A 88 -23.80 -6.35 -5.21
N TYR A 89 -23.37 -6.26 -6.47
CA TYR A 89 -23.94 -5.30 -7.43
C TYR A 89 -25.31 -5.70 -8.00
N SER A 90 -25.68 -6.99 -7.95
CA SER A 90 -26.99 -7.46 -8.41
C SER A 90 -28.10 -7.24 -7.37
N TYR A 91 -27.78 -7.24 -6.07
CA TYR A 91 -28.75 -6.98 -4.98
C TYR A 91 -28.96 -5.50 -4.63
N GLY A 92 -28.02 -4.60 -4.98
CA GLY A 92 -28.07 -3.19 -4.59
C GLY A 92 -29.00 -2.27 -5.41
N ARG A 93 -29.75 -2.79 -6.38
CA ARG A 93 -30.52 -1.95 -7.34
C ARG A 93 -32.01 -1.77 -7.04
N TRP A 94 -32.53 -2.30 -5.94
CA TRP A 94 -33.94 -2.14 -5.55
C TRP A 94 -34.11 -1.91 -4.04
N ASN A 95 -33.88 -0.69 -3.54
CA ASN A 95 -34.60 -0.12 -2.37
C ASN A 95 -34.12 1.30 -1.95
N CYS A 96 -34.05 2.25 -2.89
CA CYS A 96 -33.84 3.67 -2.54
C CYS A 96 -34.88 4.62 -3.17
N PHE A 97 -36.09 4.13 -3.50
CA PHE A 97 -37.14 4.98 -4.09
C PHE A 97 -38.40 5.18 -3.24
N PHE A 98 -38.45 4.67 -2.02
CA PHE A 98 -39.55 4.99 -1.09
C PHE A 98 -38.96 5.29 0.27
N LEU A 99 -38.76 6.56 0.57
CA LEU A 99 -38.87 7.17 1.91
C LEU A 99 -38.54 8.67 1.80
N PHE A 100 -39.35 9.41 1.05
CA PHE A 100 -39.50 10.86 1.24
C PHE A 100 -40.85 11.30 0.68
N THR A 101 -41.86 11.32 1.55
CA THR A 101 -43.04 12.19 1.51
C THR A 101 -43.85 11.92 2.78
N MET A 102 -43.52 12.65 3.84
CA MET A 102 -44.52 13.16 4.78
C MET A 102 -44.88 14.57 4.32
#